data_AF-A0A1I7L882-F1
#
_entry.id   AF-A0A1I7L882-F1
#
_cell.length_a   1.000
_cell.length_b   1.000
_cell.length_c   1.000
_cell.angle_alpha   90.00
_cell.angle_beta   90.00
_cell.angle_gamma   90.00
#
_symmetry.space_group_name_H-M   'P 1'
#
loop_
_entity.id
_entity.type
_entity.pdbx_description
1 polymer ?
#
loop_
_entity_poly.entity_id
_entity_poly.type
_entity_poly.pdbx_seq_one_letter_code
_entity_poly.pdbx_strand_id
1 'polypeptide(L)'
;MSDRAAVAEQIIAVATVETDRGPVAAIAVEQVATATAVAEQGPAGPLGPPGIARALVVRQDAPSASWVLPHSLGRPPLVQITDNAGEVIFPDVIAGSAVVSVIFAQPATGSAILF
;
A
#
# COMPACT_ATOMS: atom_id res chain seq x y z
N MET A 1 -24.27 -14.92 -33.97
CA MET A 1 -23.01 -14.17 -34.06
C MET A 1 -23.24 -12.99 -34.99
N SER A 2 -23.55 -11.82 -34.46
CA SER A 2 -23.58 -10.57 -35.24
C SER A 2 -23.39 -9.40 -34.28
N ASP A 3 -22.30 -8.73 -34.55
CA ASP A 3 -21.75 -7.52 -33.95
C ASP A 3 -22.75 -6.37 -34.07
N ARG A 4 -23.08 -5.70 -32.96
CA ARG A 4 -23.91 -4.48 -32.97
C ARG A 4 -22.98 -3.31 -32.67
N ALA A 5 -22.41 -2.77 -33.75
CA ALA A 5 -21.74 -1.49 -33.77
C ALA A 5 -22.67 -0.41 -33.19
N ALA A 6 -22.26 0.21 -32.09
CA ALA A 6 -22.89 1.41 -31.58
C ALA A 6 -22.50 2.58 -32.50
N VAL A 7 -23.32 2.83 -33.51
CA VAL A 7 -23.26 4.07 -34.29
C VAL A 7 -23.79 5.16 -33.37
N ALA A 8 -22.90 6.05 -32.90
CA ALA A 8 -23.31 7.25 -32.20
C ALA A 8 -24.16 8.09 -33.16
N GLU A 9 -25.47 8.11 -32.95
CA GLU A 9 -26.36 8.97 -33.73
C GLU A 9 -26.03 10.43 -33.40
N GLN A 10 -25.50 11.12 -34.41
CA GLN A 10 -25.28 12.55 -34.38
C GLN A 10 -26.65 13.25 -34.48
N ILE A 11 -27.18 13.70 -33.34
CA ILE A 11 -28.42 14.49 -33.33
C ILE A 11 -28.07 15.92 -33.75
N ILE A 12 -28.22 16.22 -35.04
CA ILE A 12 -28.19 17.60 -35.53
C ILE A 12 -29.55 18.24 -35.20
N ALA A 13 -29.63 18.94 -34.08
CA ALA A 13 -30.82 19.73 -33.73
C ALA A 13 -30.71 21.13 -34.38
N VAL A 14 -31.24 21.28 -35.60
CA VAL A 14 -31.40 22.60 -36.23
C VAL A 14 -32.68 23.24 -35.68
N ALA A 15 -32.56 24.10 -34.69
CA ALA A 15 -33.69 24.89 -34.19
C ALA A 15 -33.83 26.17 -35.03
N THR A 16 -34.96 26.34 -35.71
CA THR A 16 -35.33 27.62 -36.34
C THR A 16 -35.89 28.53 -35.25
N VAL A 17 -35.15 29.58 -34.88
CA VAL A 17 -35.62 30.56 -33.90
C VAL A 17 -36.51 31.58 -34.63
N GLU A 18 -37.82 31.48 -34.48
CA GLU A 18 -38.72 32.56 -34.88
C GLU A 18 -38.67 33.69 -33.85
N THR A 19 -38.40 34.90 -34.32
CA THR A 19 -38.49 36.12 -33.52
C THR A 19 -39.56 37.03 -34.13
N ASP A 20 -40.15 37.91 -33.33
CA ASP A 20 -41.22 38.86 -33.73
C ASP A 20 -40.82 39.87 -34.84
N ARG A 21 -39.65 39.70 -35.49
CA ARG A 21 -39.14 40.57 -36.57
C ARG A 21 -38.75 39.81 -37.85
N GLY A 22 -39.32 38.64 -38.08
CA GLY A 22 -39.03 37.81 -39.26
C GLY A 22 -37.79 36.92 -39.07
N PRO A 23 -37.49 36.04 -40.05
CA PRO A 23 -36.46 35.02 -39.87
C PRO A 23 -35.06 35.64 -39.91
N VAL A 24 -34.38 35.67 -38.77
CA VAL A 24 -32.93 35.91 -38.68
C VAL A 24 -32.24 34.57 -38.47
N ALA A 25 -31.33 34.21 -39.38
CA ALA A 25 -30.57 32.97 -39.26
C ALA A 25 -29.63 33.07 -38.04
N ALA A 26 -29.98 32.39 -36.95
CA ALA A 26 -29.07 32.19 -35.83
C ALA A 26 -28.04 31.13 -36.24
N ILE A 27 -26.76 31.52 -36.32
CA ILE A 27 -25.66 30.56 -36.49
C ILE A 27 -25.44 29.90 -35.13
N ALA A 28 -25.94 28.68 -34.96
CA ALA A 28 -25.61 27.85 -33.81
C ALA A 28 -24.15 27.41 -33.94
N VAL A 29 -23.29 27.85 -33.02
CA VAL A 29 -21.91 27.38 -32.92
C VAL A 29 -21.96 25.98 -32.28
N GLU A 30 -21.65 24.96 -33.07
CA GLU A 30 -21.59 23.58 -32.58
C GLU A 30 -20.39 23.44 -31.64
N GLN A 31 -20.65 23.39 -30.32
CA GLN A 31 -19.60 23.10 -29.35
C GLN A 31 -19.21 21.64 -29.47
N VAL A 32 -18.07 21.40 -30.12
CA VAL A 32 -17.47 20.06 -30.19
C VAL A 32 -16.89 19.73 -28.81
N ALA A 33 -17.66 19.02 -27.99
CA ALA A 33 -17.20 18.51 -26.71
C ALA A 33 -16.26 17.31 -26.93
N THR A 34 -14.95 17.50 -26.70
CA THR A 34 -14.01 16.38 -26.63
C THR A 34 -14.12 15.73 -25.25
N ALA A 35 -14.72 14.54 -25.17
CA ALA A 35 -14.81 13.79 -23.92
C ALA A 35 -13.47 13.11 -23.59
N THR A 36 -12.77 13.58 -22.55
CA THR A 36 -11.66 12.86 -21.92
C THR A 36 -12.23 11.81 -20.97
N ALA A 37 -12.23 10.55 -21.39
CA ALA A 37 -12.61 9.45 -20.50
C ALA A 37 -11.55 9.28 -19.40
N VAL A 38 -11.91 9.55 -18.15
CA VAL A 38 -11.11 9.18 -16.97
C VAL A 38 -11.37 7.70 -16.70
N ALA A 39 -10.34 6.86 -16.78
CA ALA A 39 -10.47 5.46 -16.42
C ALA A 39 -10.61 5.33 -14.89
N GLU A 40 -11.64 4.61 -14.43
CA GLU A 40 -11.83 4.33 -13.02
C GLU A 40 -10.80 3.31 -12.51
N GLN A 41 -10.31 3.52 -11.28
CA GLN A 41 -9.46 2.53 -10.60
C GLN A 41 -10.24 1.22 -10.42
N GLY A 42 -9.61 0.09 -10.73
CA GLY A 42 -10.21 -1.24 -10.51
C GLY A 42 -10.57 -1.49 -9.04
N PRO A 43 -11.44 -2.47 -8.77
CA PRO A 43 -11.86 -2.77 -7.41
C PRO A 43 -10.66 -3.11 -6.51
N ALA A 44 -10.78 -2.78 -5.22
CA ALA A 44 -9.81 -3.20 -4.23
C ALA A 44 -9.66 -4.74 -4.24
N GLY A 45 -8.42 -5.23 -4.08
CA GLY A 45 -8.17 -6.66 -3.97
C GLY A 45 -8.83 -7.27 -2.73
N PRO A 46 -9.01 -8.61 -2.69
CA PRO A 46 -9.55 -9.28 -1.52
C PRO A 46 -8.68 -9.05 -0.29
N LEU A 47 -9.33 -9.04 0.89
CA LEU A 47 -8.62 -9.04 2.17
C LEU A 47 -7.73 -10.30 2.28
N GLY A 48 -6.48 -10.13 2.66
CA GLY A 48 -5.56 -11.25 2.86
C GLY A 48 -5.97 -12.15 4.04
N PRO A 49 -5.45 -13.40 4.10
CA PRO A 49 -5.69 -14.27 5.25
C PRO A 49 -5.23 -13.63 6.57
N PRO A 50 -5.89 -13.92 7.70
CA PRO A 50 -5.40 -13.52 9.02
C PRO A 50 -3.97 -14.01 9.26
N GLY A 51 -3.08 -13.12 9.69
CA GLY A 51 -1.71 -13.49 10.05
C GLY A 51 -1.66 -14.24 11.39
N ILE A 52 -0.88 -15.32 11.46
CA ILE A 52 -0.55 -16.04 12.70
C ILE A 52 0.83 -15.62 13.20
N ALA A 53 1.00 -14.35 13.58
CA ALA A 53 2.27 -13.89 14.14
C ALA A 53 2.40 -14.37 15.60
N ARG A 54 3.27 -15.36 15.84
CA ARG A 54 3.76 -15.69 17.19
C ARG A 54 5.14 -15.07 17.34
N ALA A 55 5.22 -13.97 18.09
CA ALA A 55 6.50 -13.36 18.41
C ALA A 55 7.17 -14.10 19.57
N LEU A 56 8.46 -14.37 19.45
CA LEU A 56 9.28 -14.83 20.58
C LEU A 56 9.91 -13.60 21.26
N VAL A 57 9.68 -13.44 22.56
CA VAL A 57 10.27 -12.37 23.36
C VAL A 57 11.34 -12.95 24.27
N VAL A 58 12.56 -12.43 24.17
CA VAL A 58 13.69 -12.78 25.03
C VAL A 58 14.08 -11.55 25.84
N ARG A 59 14.22 -11.71 27.16
CA ARG A 59 14.70 -10.64 28.05
C ARG A 59 16.13 -10.89 28.46
N GLN A 60 16.91 -9.82 28.50
CA GLN A 60 18.30 -9.83 28.93
C GLN A 60 18.46 -8.87 30.11
N ASP A 61 18.35 -9.41 31.32
CA ASP A 61 18.40 -8.62 32.56
C ASP A 61 19.83 -8.30 33.00
N ALA A 62 20.80 -9.13 32.62
CA ALA A 62 22.22 -8.93 32.89
C ALA A 62 22.91 -8.25 31.70
N PRO A 63 23.63 -7.13 31.90
CA PRO A 63 24.31 -6.43 30.82
C PRO A 63 25.28 -7.35 30.07
N SER A 64 25.10 -7.46 28.75
CA SER A 64 25.99 -8.22 27.88
C SER A 64 26.19 -7.51 26.55
N ALA A 65 27.42 -7.55 26.02
CA ALA A 65 27.73 -7.03 24.69
C ALA A 65 27.40 -8.03 23.57
N SER A 66 27.10 -9.28 23.92
CA SER A 66 26.73 -10.33 22.96
C SER A 66 25.54 -11.12 23.46
N TRP A 67 24.45 -11.15 22.68
CA TRP A 67 23.26 -11.93 22.99
C TRP A 67 23.12 -13.05 21.96
N VAL A 68 22.90 -14.27 22.44
CA VAL A 68 22.64 -15.45 21.62
C VAL A 68 21.20 -15.89 21.87
N LEU A 69 20.36 -15.76 20.85
CA LEU A 69 18.91 -15.92 20.94
C LEU A 69 18.47 -17.15 20.12
N PRO A 70 18.41 -18.35 20.73
CA PRO A 70 17.92 -19.54 20.04
C PRO A 70 16.41 -19.47 19.79
N HIS A 71 15.96 -19.93 18.61
CA HIS A 71 14.56 -19.99 18.23
C HIS A 71 14.26 -21.15 17.27
N SER A 72 12.99 -21.52 17.12
CA SER A 72 12.55 -22.65 16.27
C SER A 72 11.69 -22.22 15.08
N LEU A 73 11.99 -21.05 14.50
CA LEU A 73 11.18 -20.47 13.41
C LEU A 73 11.48 -21.08 12.03
N GLY A 74 12.60 -21.78 11.88
CA GLY A 74 13.01 -22.43 10.62
C GLY A 74 13.40 -21.46 9.50
N ARG A 75 13.47 -20.16 9.79
CA ARG A 75 13.85 -19.08 8.87
C ARG A 75 14.50 -17.94 9.66
N PRO A 76 15.32 -17.09 9.04
CA PRO A 76 15.77 -15.82 9.63
C PRO A 76 14.57 -14.94 9.99
N PRO A 77 14.39 -14.56 11.27
CA PRO A 77 13.28 -13.71 11.69
C PRO A 77 13.56 -12.23 11.46
N LEU A 78 12.51 -11.42 11.54
CA LEU A 78 12.68 -10.00 11.82
C LEU A 78 12.93 -9.82 13.32
N VAL A 79 13.89 -8.97 13.67
CA VAL A 79 14.33 -8.77 15.05
C VAL A 79 14.15 -7.29 15.42
N GLN A 80 13.41 -7.04 16.50
CA GLN A 80 13.35 -5.73 17.13
C GLN A 80 13.98 -5.83 18.51
N ILE A 81 14.84 -4.88 18.85
CA ILE A 81 15.55 -4.86 20.14
C ILE A 81 15.23 -3.54 20.82
N THR A 82 14.84 -3.62 22.08
CA THR A 82 14.58 -2.46 22.93
C THR A 82 15.41 -2.52 24.19
N ASP A 83 15.74 -1.37 24.76
CA ASP A 83 16.30 -1.28 26.10
C ASP A 83 15.23 -1.50 27.20
N ASN A 84 15.59 -1.24 28.46
CA ASN A 84 14.65 -1.34 29.59
C ASN A 84 13.65 -0.17 29.67
N ALA A 85 13.90 0.96 29.01
CA ALA A 85 12.95 2.05 28.86
C ALA A 85 11.94 1.79 27.73
N GLY A 86 12.19 0.76 26.90
CA GLY A 86 11.37 0.42 25.74
C GLY A 86 11.79 1.16 24.47
N GLU A 87 12.93 1.84 24.47
CA GLU A 87 13.48 2.52 23.28
C GLU A 87 14.13 1.51 22.34
N VAL A 88 13.89 1.66 21.04
CA VAL A 88 14.49 0.79 20.02
C VAL A 88 15.98 1.10 19.89
N ILE A 89 16.80 0.05 19.94
CA ILE A 89 18.25 0.13 19.77
C ILE A 89 18.68 -0.64 18.52
N PHE A 90 19.73 -0.14 17.86
CA PHE A 90 20.22 -0.67 16.58
C PHE A 90 21.63 -1.26 16.73
N PRO A 91 21.76 -2.51 17.22
CA PRO A 91 23.02 -3.24 17.24
C PRO A 91 23.30 -3.93 15.90
N ASP A 92 24.47 -4.57 15.83
CA ASP A 92 24.76 -5.52 14.75
C ASP A 92 23.99 -6.81 14.99
N VAL A 93 23.20 -7.22 14.00
CA VAL A 93 22.34 -8.41 14.09
C VAL A 93 22.66 -9.39 12.96
N ILE A 94 22.93 -10.64 13.33
CA ILE A 94 23.09 -11.76 12.40
C ILE A 94 21.94 -12.73 12.64
N ALA A 95 20.97 -12.74 11.72
CA ALA A 95 19.78 -13.57 11.82
C ALA A 95 19.96 -14.91 11.07
N GLY A 96 20.05 -16.00 11.82
CA GLY A 96 20.05 -17.37 11.29
C GLY A 96 18.66 -18.02 11.33
N SER A 97 18.54 -19.22 10.79
CA SER A 97 17.27 -19.97 10.77
C SER A 97 16.87 -20.57 12.13
N ALA A 98 17.82 -20.70 13.06
CA ALA A 98 17.62 -21.28 14.38
C ALA A 98 18.21 -20.44 15.54
N VAL A 99 19.07 -19.47 15.23
CA VAL A 99 19.75 -18.62 16.22
C VAL A 99 19.89 -17.22 15.64
N VAL A 100 19.63 -16.21 16.46
CA VAL A 100 20.00 -14.82 16.20
C VAL A 100 21.17 -14.44 17.13
N SER A 101 22.21 -13.85 16.55
CA SER A 101 23.32 -13.27 17.30
C SER A 101 23.23 -11.75 17.24
N VAL A 102 23.32 -11.10 18.39
CA VAL A 102 23.27 -9.64 18.53
C VAL A 102 24.54 -9.15 19.19
N ILE A 103 25.20 -8.16 18.60
CA ILE A 103 26.46 -7.59 19.09
C ILE A 103 26.29 -6.09 19.32
N PHE A 104 26.63 -5.64 20.53
CA PHE A 104 26.57 -4.25 20.95
C PHE A 104 27.98 -3.67 21.13
N ALA A 105 28.12 -2.37 20.87
CA ALA A 105 29.37 -1.65 21.14
C ALA A 105 29.69 -1.56 22.64
N GLN A 106 28.67 -1.61 23.50
CA GLN A 106 28.77 -1.63 24.96
C GLN A 106 27.77 -2.64 25.54
N PRO A 107 28.02 -3.25 26.70
CA PRO A 107 27.07 -4.18 27.31
C PRO A 107 25.69 -3.54 27.51
N ALA A 108 24.65 -4.19 26.99
CA ALA A 108 23.27 -3.73 27.05
C ALA A 108 22.38 -4.72 27.81
N THR A 109 21.29 -4.18 28.36
CA THR A 109 20.15 -4.95 28.90
C THR A 109 18.90 -4.54 28.11
N GLY A 110 17.88 -5.39 28.11
CA GLY A 110 16.65 -5.07 27.39
C GLY A 110 15.86 -6.28 26.95
N SER A 111 15.14 -6.14 25.84
CA SER A 111 14.30 -7.18 25.26
C SER A 111 14.53 -7.30 23.75
N ALA A 112 14.52 -8.53 23.23
CA ALA A 112 14.51 -8.83 21.81
C ALA A 112 13.19 -9.52 21.44
N ILE A 113 12.57 -9.06 20.36
CA ILE A 113 11.30 -9.59 19.82
C ILE A 113 11.59 -10.13 18.42
N LEU A 114 11.31 -11.41 18.20
CA LEU A 114 11.54 -12.13 16.94
C LEU A 114 10.20 -12.50 16.28
N PHE A 115 10.05 -12.21 14.99
CA PHE A 115 8.83 -12.45 14.19
C PHE A 115 9.01 -13.49 13.06
#